data_AF-A0A409YU11-F1
#
_entry.id   AF-A0A409YU11-F1
#
_cell.length_a   1.000
_cell.length_b   1.000
_cell.length_c   1.000
_cell.angle_alpha   90.00
_cell.angle_beta   90.00
_cell.angle_gamma   90.00
#
_symmetry.space_group_name_H-M   'P 1'
#
loop_
_entity.id
_entity.type
_entity.pdbx_description
1 polymer ?
#
loop_
_entity_poly.entity_id
_entity_poly.type
_entity_poly.pdbx_seq_one_letter_code
_entity_poly.pdbx_strand_id
1 'polypeptide(L)'
;MAMSSLAANFTIPSLQDIIDSSNDPTKLLSTLSPIGIALLVGALAYRALSSKDKSNVRQLGGIPVFTAWTFFTKRYDFLWKNFRSIPDPIFKFKVLQHNVVAVRGEEARKVFFDAKGLNFNEGYKILMGAAPLLKEINVESSLSEDDTSWFNKQILTLLNRPRLSDMLPSLMADIDRRAQLWGKEGKMDPFKNIYDLVFQMTVRMATCRELAEDLDAIKELQQLYWTLEKSSTPQALLLPWFPSRSKRNKEKATKALFVKLYGIVEMRRNASVPSSDAIDVMISHGHSTESIVGFVLAVVFAGVINTGITACWNIVYIGMHPEWREKVKAEVDSLLSKYMVDPSEPLHKRLAAIPVSAWDDEMPVFDSVIRESMRLAFTGAALRRNLSEPLDIAGGKVEVGDFVTYSLADIHLNPEVYTSPETFDPSRFGPGREEDKKGVFNFLGWGAGRHPCTGMKIAKLEMKVIVAYMLAGYEYKIVDKDGLPLNALPVPNRNDIHQARPAGDPCFVDFKRTVS
;
A
#
# COMPACT_ATOMS: atom_id res chain seq x y z
N MET A 1 8.90 -43.53 64.81
CA MET A 1 7.95 -43.17 63.74
C MET A 1 8.12 -41.67 63.47
N ALA A 2 8.50 -41.32 62.23
CA ALA A 2 8.44 -40.02 61.53
C ALA A 2 8.68 -38.71 62.34
N MET A 3 9.74 -37.92 62.12
CA MET A 3 10.28 -37.20 60.93
C MET A 3 10.11 -35.68 61.06
N SER A 4 11.14 -34.99 60.58
CA SER A 4 11.57 -33.62 60.85
C SER A 4 11.22 -32.60 59.77
N SER A 5 11.34 -31.33 60.15
CA SER A 5 11.78 -30.16 59.37
C SER A 5 10.83 -29.48 58.37
N LEU A 6 10.67 -28.17 58.53
CA LEU A 6 10.43 -27.19 57.45
C LEU A 6 10.77 -25.78 57.96
N ALA A 7 12.07 -25.48 58.02
CA ALA A 7 12.59 -24.12 57.88
C ALA A 7 13.29 -24.09 56.52
N ALA A 8 12.62 -23.53 55.51
CA ALA A 8 13.18 -23.37 54.18
C ALA A 8 13.95 -22.04 54.11
N ASN A 9 15.25 -22.15 53.89
CA ASN A 9 16.18 -21.05 53.60
C ASN A 9 15.73 -20.29 52.34
N PHE A 10 15.54 -18.97 52.46
CA PHE A 10 15.54 -18.07 51.31
C PHE A 10 16.98 -17.59 51.06
N THR A 11 17.63 -18.13 50.04
CA THR A 11 18.90 -17.62 49.51
C THR A 11 18.62 -16.55 48.46
N ILE A 12 19.21 -15.37 48.64
CA ILE A 12 19.22 -14.30 47.62
C ILE A 12 20.24 -14.70 46.55
N PRO A 13 19.88 -14.68 45.24
CA PRO A 13 20.82 -15.01 44.16
C PRO A 13 22.01 -14.04 44.17
N SER A 14 23.19 -14.55 43.81
CA SER A 14 24.36 -13.69 43.66
C SER A 14 24.22 -12.83 42.40
N LEU A 15 24.92 -11.68 42.34
CA LEU A 15 24.92 -10.80 41.18
C LEU A 15 25.34 -11.53 39.89
N GLN A 16 26.17 -12.58 40.03
CA GLN A 16 26.65 -13.43 38.94
C GLN A 16 25.53 -14.27 38.32
N ASP A 17 24.63 -14.81 39.15
CA ASP A 17 23.49 -15.64 38.70
C ASP A 17 22.47 -14.83 37.86
N ILE A 18 22.34 -13.54 38.18
CA ILE A 18 21.47 -12.60 37.43
C ILE A 18 22.08 -12.29 36.06
N ILE A 19 23.41 -12.15 35.99
CA ILE A 19 24.15 -11.88 34.75
C ILE A 19 24.08 -13.09 33.80
N ASP A 20 24.21 -14.31 34.30
CA ASP A 20 24.16 -15.52 33.48
C ASP A 20 22.74 -15.84 32.95
N SER A 21 21.68 -15.40 33.65
CA SER A 21 20.30 -15.54 33.21
C SER A 21 19.88 -14.59 32.07
N SER A 22 20.71 -13.57 31.77
CA SER A 22 20.42 -12.54 30.77
C SER A 22 20.46 -13.02 29.31
N ASN A 23 20.87 -14.27 29.07
CA ASN A 23 20.96 -14.89 27.74
C ASN A 23 19.68 -15.63 27.31
N ASP A 24 18.64 -15.73 28.15
CA ASP A 24 17.34 -16.32 27.79
C ASP A 24 16.16 -15.49 28.38
N PRO A 25 15.53 -14.62 27.59
CA PRO A 25 14.46 -13.72 28.06
C PRO A 25 13.18 -14.45 28.49
N THR A 26 13.03 -15.74 28.16
CA THR A 26 11.84 -16.52 28.54
C THR A 26 11.86 -16.98 30.00
N LYS A 27 13.03 -17.10 30.62
CA LYS A 27 13.20 -17.45 32.05
C LYS A 27 13.13 -16.25 33.00
N LEU A 28 13.34 -15.03 32.49
CA LEU A 28 13.31 -13.80 33.28
C LEU A 28 11.87 -13.44 33.72
N LEU A 29 10.87 -13.75 32.90
CA LEU A 29 9.46 -13.40 33.17
C LEU A 29 8.76 -14.37 34.13
N SER A 30 9.23 -15.61 34.25
CA SER A 30 8.66 -16.61 35.17
C SER A 30 9.22 -16.53 36.60
N THR A 31 10.26 -15.71 36.82
CA THR A 31 10.97 -15.57 38.10
C THR A 31 10.73 -14.23 38.80
N LEU A 32 10.10 -13.27 38.11
CA LEU A 32 9.84 -11.95 38.68
C LEU A 32 8.51 -11.95 39.45
N SER A 33 8.57 -11.64 40.74
CA SER A 33 7.39 -11.33 41.55
C SER A 33 6.62 -10.13 40.95
N PRO A 34 5.34 -9.92 41.27
CA PRO A 34 4.59 -8.74 40.82
C PRO A 34 5.31 -7.41 41.10
N ILE A 35 6.08 -7.37 42.18
CA ILE A 35 6.92 -6.22 42.56
C ILE A 35 8.13 -6.09 41.62
N GLY A 36 8.76 -7.20 41.24
CA GLY A 36 9.84 -7.22 40.24
C GLY A 36 9.38 -6.73 38.87
N ILE A 37 8.18 -7.13 38.44
CA ILE A 37 7.56 -6.63 37.20
C ILE A 37 7.28 -5.13 37.32
N ALA A 38 6.70 -4.67 38.44
CA ALA A 38 6.40 -3.26 38.66
C ALA A 38 7.67 -2.38 38.71
N LEU A 39 8.76 -2.87 39.32
CA LEU A 39 10.05 -2.18 39.35
C LEU A 39 10.72 -2.14 37.98
N LEU A 40 10.61 -3.22 37.19
CA LEU A 40 11.18 -3.28 35.83
C LEU A 40 10.39 -2.38 34.86
N VAL A 41 9.06 -2.36 34.97
CA VAL A 41 8.18 -1.41 34.27
C VAL A 41 8.48 0.02 34.71
N GLY A 42 8.66 0.26 36.00
CA GLY A 42 9.01 1.57 36.57
C GLY A 42 10.38 2.06 36.10
N ALA A 43 11.39 1.19 36.03
CA ALA A 43 12.73 1.49 35.55
C ALA A 43 12.75 1.74 34.03
N LEU A 44 12.00 0.95 33.25
CA LEU A 44 11.82 1.18 31.81
C LEU A 44 11.05 2.48 31.53
N ALA A 45 10.02 2.78 32.31
CA ALA A 45 9.29 4.05 32.24
C ALA A 45 10.19 5.23 32.61
N TYR A 46 10.96 5.12 33.70
CA TYR A 46 11.92 6.15 34.13
C TYR A 46 13.00 6.38 33.07
N ARG A 47 13.58 5.31 32.49
CA ARG A 47 14.59 5.42 31.42
C ARG A 47 14.00 5.97 30.12
N ALA A 48 12.74 5.66 29.81
CA ALA A 48 12.02 6.25 28.68
C ALA A 48 11.71 7.74 28.89
N LEU A 49 11.43 8.15 30.14
CA LEU A 49 11.17 9.54 30.53
C LEU A 49 12.45 10.36 30.76
N SER A 50 13.58 9.71 31.09
CA SER A 50 14.85 10.34 31.50
C SER A 50 15.89 10.46 30.39
N SER A 51 15.62 10.00 29.15
CA SER A 51 16.57 10.25 28.06
C SER A 51 16.55 11.74 27.70
N LYS A 52 17.50 12.50 28.26
CA LYS A 52 17.83 13.86 27.83
C LYS A 52 18.22 13.78 26.37
N ASP A 53 17.30 14.18 25.52
CA ASP A 53 17.53 14.21 24.09
C ASP A 53 18.36 15.45 23.75
N LYS A 54 19.46 15.26 23.03
CA LYS A 54 20.33 16.33 22.53
C LYS A 54 19.76 16.99 21.26
N SER A 55 18.69 16.45 20.69
CA SER A 55 18.02 17.05 19.54
C SER A 55 17.02 18.12 19.98
N ASN A 56 17.04 19.27 19.29
CA ASN A 56 16.09 20.38 19.49
C ASN A 56 14.64 20.04 19.08
N VAL A 57 14.33 18.77 18.79
CA VAL A 57 13.01 18.30 18.36
C VAL A 57 12.15 17.98 19.59
N ARG A 58 10.89 18.40 19.61
CA ARG A 58 9.97 18.09 20.72
C ARG A 58 9.64 16.59 20.80
N GLN A 59 9.95 15.95 21.93
CA GLN A 59 9.56 14.57 22.24
C GLN A 59 8.12 14.51 22.77
N LEU A 60 7.28 13.68 22.15
CA LEU A 60 6.01 13.29 22.74
C LEU A 60 6.28 12.43 23.98
N GLY A 61 5.74 12.85 25.13
CA GLY A 61 5.78 12.09 26.37
C GLY A 61 4.87 10.87 26.36
N GLY A 62 4.79 10.19 27.52
CA GLY A 62 3.98 9.00 27.72
C GLY A 62 4.76 7.69 27.57
N ILE A 63 4.07 6.58 27.77
CA ILE A 63 4.66 5.24 27.66
C ILE A 63 4.72 4.88 26.17
N PRO A 64 5.90 4.53 25.60
CA PRO A 64 6.09 4.35 24.16
C PRO A 64 5.07 3.43 23.48
N VAL A 65 4.70 2.31 24.12
CA VAL A 65 3.71 1.38 23.57
C VAL A 65 2.33 2.06 23.40
N PHE A 66 1.89 2.84 24.39
CA PHE A 66 0.60 3.54 24.32
C PHE A 66 0.65 4.73 23.36
N THR A 67 1.75 5.48 23.34
CA THR A 67 1.95 6.59 22.39
C THR A 67 1.97 6.08 20.94
N ALA A 68 2.67 4.97 20.68
CA ALA A 68 2.74 4.35 19.37
C ALA A 68 1.43 3.65 18.95
N TRP A 69 0.62 3.15 19.90
CA TRP A 69 -0.61 2.41 19.59
C TRP A 69 -1.55 3.18 18.65
N THR A 70 -1.76 4.46 18.93
CA THR A 70 -2.58 5.33 18.09
C THR A 70 -1.97 5.59 16.72
N PHE A 71 -0.64 5.59 16.60
CA PHE A 71 0.03 5.71 15.30
C PHE A 71 -0.25 4.50 14.39
N PHE A 72 -0.37 3.29 14.94
CA PHE A 72 -0.68 2.09 14.16
C PHE A 72 -2.18 1.87 13.91
N THR A 73 -3.06 2.42 14.75
CA THR A 73 -4.53 2.23 14.63
C THR A 73 -5.25 3.38 13.94
N LYS A 74 -4.78 4.62 14.17
CA LYS A 74 -5.35 5.86 13.61
C LYS A 74 -4.23 6.83 13.23
N ARG A 75 -3.40 6.41 12.27
CA ARG A 75 -2.16 7.12 11.88
C ARG A 75 -2.41 8.58 11.51
N TYR A 76 -3.44 8.83 10.70
CA TYR A 76 -3.77 10.19 10.26
C TYR A 76 -4.16 11.06 11.45
N ASP A 77 -5.08 10.58 12.29
CA ASP A 77 -5.54 11.33 13.48
C ASP A 77 -4.37 11.60 14.45
N PHE A 78 -3.50 10.61 14.64
CA PHE A 78 -2.32 10.74 15.49
C PHE A 78 -1.39 11.86 15.01
N LEU A 79 -1.03 11.86 13.72
CA LEU A 79 -0.13 12.88 13.17
C LEU A 79 -0.77 14.27 13.26
N TRP A 80 -2.03 14.43 12.85
CA TRP A 80 -2.69 15.73 12.82
C TRP A 80 -3.05 16.27 14.20
N LYS A 81 -3.41 15.42 15.16
CA LYS A 81 -3.62 15.83 16.55
C LYS A 81 -2.33 16.45 17.11
N ASN A 82 -1.18 15.82 16.86
CA ASN A 82 0.09 16.29 17.38
C ASN A 82 0.57 17.55 16.65
N PHE A 83 0.54 17.59 15.31
CA PHE A 83 0.90 18.80 14.54
C PHE A 83 0.00 20.01 14.81
N ARG A 84 -1.26 19.83 15.22
CA ARG A 84 -2.12 20.95 15.65
C ARG A 84 -1.83 21.43 17.07
N SER A 85 -1.20 20.59 17.89
CA SER A 85 -0.88 20.90 19.29
C SER A 85 0.53 21.48 19.49
N ILE A 86 1.34 21.54 18.44
CA ILE A 86 2.74 21.96 18.46
C ILE A 86 2.93 22.98 17.32
N PRO A 87 3.56 24.14 17.56
CA PRO A 87 3.82 25.12 16.49
C PRO A 87 4.89 24.63 15.51
N ASP A 88 5.79 23.78 15.97
CA ASP A 88 6.91 23.28 15.19
C ASP A 88 6.47 22.30 14.07
N PRO A 89 7.10 22.35 12.89
CA PRO A 89 6.83 21.44 11.78
C PRO A 89 7.39 20.02 12.00
N ILE A 90 7.93 19.75 13.19
CA ILE A 90 8.66 18.54 13.53
C ILE A 90 8.40 18.13 14.99
N PHE A 91 8.13 16.85 15.20
CA PHE A 91 8.09 16.25 16.53
C PHE A 91 8.60 14.81 16.47
N LYS A 92 8.96 14.24 17.62
CA LYS A 92 9.45 12.88 17.72
C LYS A 92 8.68 12.07 18.76
N PHE A 93 8.54 10.78 18.54
CA PHE A 93 7.93 9.83 19.46
C PHE A 93 8.65 8.49 19.40
N LYS A 94 8.46 7.64 20.41
CA LYS A 94 9.10 6.32 20.43
C LYS A 94 8.16 5.24 19.93
N VAL A 95 8.69 4.37 19.08
CA VAL A 95 8.11 3.08 18.72
C VAL A 95 9.11 2.01 19.14
N LEU A 96 8.83 1.30 20.23
CA LEU A 96 9.79 0.39 20.87
C LEU A 96 11.09 1.13 21.22
N GLN A 97 12.24 0.60 20.83
CA GLN A 97 13.55 1.22 20.96
C GLN A 97 13.84 2.32 19.93
N HIS A 98 12.99 2.49 18.92
CA HIS A 98 13.24 3.39 17.81
C HIS A 98 12.62 4.77 18.03
N ASN A 99 13.35 5.81 17.65
CA ASN A 99 12.75 7.13 17.50
C ASN A 99 12.08 7.21 16.12
N VAL A 100 10.92 7.85 16.11
CA VAL A 100 10.19 8.20 14.89
C VAL A 100 10.01 9.71 14.88
N VAL A 101 10.58 10.36 13.89
CA VAL A 101 10.51 11.80 13.66
C VAL A 101 9.41 12.07 12.62
N ALA A 102 8.32 12.70 13.06
CA ALA A 102 7.26 13.15 12.18
C ALA A 102 7.57 14.57 11.71
N VAL A 103 7.51 14.78 10.39
CA VAL A 103 7.83 16.05 9.76
C VAL A 103 6.72 16.51 8.82
N ARG A 104 6.56 17.83 8.67
CA ARG A 104 5.60 18.47 7.76
C ARG A 104 6.16 19.75 7.14
N GLY A 105 5.48 20.30 6.15
CA GLY A 105 5.89 21.51 5.45
C GLY A 105 6.85 21.26 4.29
N GLU A 106 7.07 22.30 3.48
CA GLU A 106 7.81 22.21 2.21
C GLU A 106 9.29 21.84 2.40
N GLU A 107 9.97 22.48 3.36
CA GLU A 107 11.39 22.20 3.64
C GLU A 107 11.61 20.73 4.02
N ALA A 108 10.79 20.23 4.94
CA ALA A 108 10.83 18.82 5.33
C ALA A 108 10.53 17.90 4.15
N ARG A 109 9.52 18.23 3.33
CA ARG A 109 9.11 17.43 2.18
C ARG A 109 10.28 17.28 1.19
N LYS A 110 10.98 18.36 0.85
CA LYS A 110 12.14 18.32 -0.05
C LYS A 110 13.20 17.34 0.45
N VAL A 111 13.63 17.50 1.71
CA VAL A 111 14.66 16.63 2.29
C VAL A 111 14.17 15.18 2.39
N PHE A 112 12.92 14.95 2.79
CA PHE A 112 12.34 13.62 2.95
C PHE A 112 12.39 12.79 1.65
N PHE A 113 12.11 13.41 0.51
CA PHE A 113 12.06 12.71 -0.79
C PHE A 113 13.39 12.70 -1.55
N ASP A 114 14.32 13.62 -1.26
CA ASP A 114 15.60 13.73 -1.98
C ASP A 114 16.83 13.24 -1.22
N ALA A 115 16.78 13.12 0.11
CA ALA A 115 17.95 12.71 0.89
C ALA A 115 18.35 11.25 0.56
N LYS A 116 19.64 11.04 0.25
CA LYS A 116 20.18 9.69 -0.05
C LYS A 116 20.14 8.74 1.15
N GLY A 117 20.22 9.30 2.35
CA GLY A 117 20.24 8.56 3.62
C GLY A 117 18.92 7.94 4.04
N LEU A 118 17.80 8.44 3.50
CA LEU A 118 16.46 8.03 3.88
C LEU A 118 16.03 6.82 3.06
N ASN A 119 16.24 5.64 3.61
CA ASN A 119 15.90 4.38 2.97
C ASN A 119 14.38 4.12 3.02
N PHE A 120 13.80 3.82 1.85
CA PHE A 120 12.38 3.47 1.68
C PHE A 120 12.01 2.15 2.36
N ASN A 121 12.65 1.03 2.00
CA ASN A 121 12.27 -0.30 2.45
C ASN A 121 12.35 -0.44 3.97
N GLU A 122 13.46 0.01 4.55
CA GLU A 122 13.70 -0.03 5.99
C GLU A 122 12.65 0.77 6.77
N GLY A 123 12.15 1.88 6.21
CA GLY A 123 11.09 2.68 6.82
C GLY A 123 9.79 1.91 7.05
N TYR A 124 9.42 1.03 6.11
CA TYR A 124 8.17 0.27 6.16
C TYR A 124 8.27 -1.03 6.97
N LYS A 125 9.46 -1.60 7.15
CA LYS A 125 9.66 -2.87 7.89
C LYS A 125 9.03 -2.85 9.28
N ILE A 126 9.33 -1.81 10.07
CA ILE A 126 8.85 -1.71 11.46
C ILE A 126 7.53 -0.93 11.56
N LEU A 127 7.37 0.15 10.79
CA LEU A 127 6.27 1.09 10.97
C LEU A 127 4.98 0.74 10.22
N MET A 128 5.01 -0.30 9.37
CA MET A 128 3.82 -0.81 8.68
C MET A 128 3.77 -2.34 8.62
N GLY A 129 4.88 -3.04 8.93
CA GLY A 129 4.96 -4.49 8.78
C GLY A 129 5.02 -4.88 7.31
N ALA A 130 6.15 -4.54 6.67
CA ALA A 130 6.41 -4.63 5.23
C ALA A 130 5.96 -5.94 4.56
N ALA A 131 5.90 -5.88 3.23
CA ALA A 131 5.66 -7.03 2.34
C ALA A 131 6.42 -8.28 2.82
N PRO A 132 5.83 -9.48 2.63
CA PRO A 132 6.42 -10.72 3.13
C PRO A 132 7.84 -10.90 2.59
N LEU A 133 8.78 -11.13 3.49
CA LEU A 133 10.16 -11.47 3.11
C LEU A 133 10.30 -12.99 3.11
N LEU A 134 10.94 -13.56 2.08
CA LEU A 134 11.21 -14.99 2.01
C LEU A 134 12.02 -15.50 3.22
N LYS A 135 12.84 -14.63 3.80
CA LYS A 135 13.57 -14.90 5.04
C LYS A 135 12.66 -15.15 6.24
N GLU A 136 11.45 -14.58 6.30
CA GLU A 136 10.48 -14.86 7.37
C GLU A 136 10.05 -16.34 7.40
N ILE A 137 10.23 -17.07 6.30
CA ILE A 137 9.95 -18.50 6.17
C ILE A 137 11.23 -19.34 5.97
N ASN A 138 12.40 -18.79 6.33
CA ASN A 138 13.72 -19.43 6.20
C ASN A 138 14.08 -19.84 4.76
N VAL A 139 13.59 -19.10 3.76
CA VAL A 139 13.97 -19.27 2.37
C VAL A 139 15.01 -18.22 2.02
N GLU A 140 16.22 -18.66 1.67
CA GLU A 140 17.29 -17.78 1.19
C GLU A 140 17.03 -17.39 -0.27
N SER A 141 17.27 -16.12 -0.58
CA SER A 141 17.25 -15.56 -1.93
C SER A 141 18.63 -14.97 -2.22
N SER A 142 19.12 -15.13 -3.44
CA SER A 142 20.37 -14.51 -3.89
C SER A 142 20.29 -12.99 -4.03
N LEU A 143 19.08 -12.41 -3.91
CA LEU A 143 18.84 -10.98 -4.00
C LEU A 143 18.86 -10.34 -2.61
N SER A 144 19.60 -9.24 -2.47
CA SER A 144 19.52 -8.43 -1.25
C SER A 144 18.14 -7.77 -1.14
N GLU A 145 17.55 -7.77 0.06
CA GLU A 145 16.24 -7.18 0.37
C GLU A 145 16.12 -5.68 -0.03
N ASP A 146 17.26 -5.00 -0.20
CA ASP A 146 17.34 -3.59 -0.57
C ASP A 146 17.51 -3.33 -2.06
N ASP A 147 17.52 -4.36 -2.92
CA ASP A 147 17.77 -4.17 -4.35
C ASP A 147 16.54 -3.67 -5.14
N THR A 148 16.12 -2.45 -4.80
CA THR A 148 15.08 -1.70 -5.50
C THR A 148 15.42 -1.53 -6.99
N SER A 149 16.72 -1.48 -7.32
CA SER A 149 17.19 -1.37 -8.70
C SER A 149 16.86 -2.63 -9.50
N TRP A 150 17.13 -3.80 -8.94
CA TRP A 150 16.75 -5.07 -9.55
C TRP A 150 15.24 -5.18 -9.74
N PHE A 151 14.44 -4.89 -8.70
CA PHE A 151 12.98 -4.91 -8.80
C PHE A 151 12.47 -3.99 -9.91
N ASN A 152 12.97 -2.75 -9.96
CA ASN A 152 12.61 -1.78 -10.99
C ASN A 152 12.99 -2.25 -12.39
N LYS A 153 14.17 -2.87 -12.56
CA LYS A 153 14.58 -3.44 -13.83
C LYS A 153 13.63 -4.54 -14.30
N GLN A 154 13.16 -5.40 -13.40
CA GLN A 154 12.20 -6.45 -13.74
C GLN A 154 10.85 -5.86 -14.15
N ILE A 155 10.32 -4.88 -13.41
CA ILE A 155 9.10 -4.16 -13.79
C ILE A 155 9.21 -3.56 -15.20
N LEU A 156 10.31 -2.85 -15.48
CA LEU A 156 10.53 -2.21 -16.78
C LEU A 156 10.69 -3.23 -17.91
N THR A 157 11.24 -4.40 -17.62
CA THR A 157 11.41 -5.49 -18.58
C THR A 157 10.08 -6.17 -18.89
N LEU A 158 9.28 -6.46 -17.86
CA LEU A 158 8.05 -7.23 -18.00
C LEU A 158 6.88 -6.41 -18.52
N LEU A 159 6.87 -5.11 -18.23
CA LEU A 159 5.73 -4.23 -18.45
C LEU A 159 6.07 -3.07 -19.41
N ASN A 160 6.92 -3.35 -20.40
CA ASN A 160 7.19 -2.43 -21.50
C ASN A 160 6.03 -2.38 -22.51
N ARG A 161 6.02 -1.36 -23.38
CA ARG A 161 4.93 -1.11 -24.34
C ARG A 161 4.59 -2.31 -25.24
N PRO A 162 5.55 -2.98 -25.92
CA PRO A 162 5.24 -4.19 -26.70
C PRO A 162 4.50 -5.26 -25.91
N ARG A 163 5.03 -5.62 -24.73
CA ARG A 163 4.42 -6.67 -23.89
C ARG A 163 3.05 -6.29 -23.37
N LEU A 164 2.84 -5.02 -23.02
CA LEU A 164 1.52 -4.52 -22.64
C LEU A 164 0.53 -4.59 -23.82
N SER A 165 1.01 -4.36 -25.04
CA SER A 165 0.17 -4.46 -26.25
C SER A 165 -0.27 -5.90 -26.48
N ASP A 166 0.64 -6.87 -26.30
CA ASP A 166 0.32 -8.30 -26.39
C ASP A 166 -0.65 -8.75 -25.28
N MET A 167 -0.56 -8.14 -24.09
CA MET A 167 -1.38 -8.51 -22.93
C MET A 167 -2.75 -7.82 -22.90
N LEU A 168 -2.90 -6.67 -23.55
CA LEU A 168 -4.11 -5.84 -23.51
C LEU A 168 -5.39 -6.63 -23.86
N PRO A 169 -5.43 -7.51 -24.89
CA PRO A 169 -6.61 -8.33 -25.16
C PRO A 169 -7.01 -9.23 -23.99
N SER A 170 -6.04 -9.80 -23.28
CA SER A 170 -6.29 -10.66 -22.11
C SER A 170 -6.81 -9.86 -20.91
N LEU A 171 -6.28 -8.64 -20.70
CA LEU A 171 -6.76 -7.73 -19.68
C LEU A 171 -8.22 -7.31 -19.94
N MET A 172 -8.56 -6.96 -21.19
CA MET A 172 -9.93 -6.63 -21.57
C MET A 172 -10.87 -7.84 -21.42
N ALA A 173 -10.41 -9.04 -21.75
CA ALA A 173 -11.18 -10.27 -21.55
C ALA A 173 -11.44 -10.57 -20.06
N ASP A 174 -10.52 -10.25 -19.14
CA ASP A 174 -10.76 -10.34 -17.70
C ASP A 174 -11.87 -9.39 -17.24
N ILE A 175 -11.84 -8.15 -17.73
CA ILE A 175 -12.88 -7.15 -17.44
C ILE A 175 -14.23 -7.66 -17.94
N ASP A 176 -14.29 -8.19 -19.16
CA ASP A 176 -15.53 -8.72 -19.75
C ASP A 176 -16.08 -9.91 -18.95
N ARG A 177 -15.23 -10.87 -18.59
CA ARG A 177 -15.63 -12.03 -17.76
C ARG A 177 -16.17 -11.58 -16.41
N ARG A 178 -15.55 -10.61 -15.76
CA ARG A 178 -16.06 -10.04 -14.49
C ARG A 178 -17.37 -9.30 -14.68
N ALA A 179 -17.49 -8.51 -15.75
CA ALA A 179 -18.70 -7.80 -16.13
C ALA A 179 -19.90 -8.74 -16.33
N GLN A 180 -19.69 -9.89 -16.98
CA GLN A 180 -20.73 -10.92 -17.15
C GLN A 180 -21.24 -11.45 -15.80
N LEU A 181 -20.36 -11.58 -14.79
CA LEU A 181 -20.74 -12.02 -13.44
C LEU A 181 -21.52 -10.96 -12.66
N TRP A 182 -21.41 -9.68 -13.02
CA TRP A 182 -22.19 -8.61 -12.40
C TRP A 182 -23.65 -8.62 -12.89
N GLY A 183 -23.90 -9.16 -14.08
CA GLY A 183 -25.23 -9.26 -14.68
C GLY A 183 -25.59 -8.04 -15.54
N LYS A 184 -26.84 -7.98 -15.99
CA LYS A 184 -27.33 -6.90 -16.88
C LYS A 184 -27.66 -5.62 -16.15
N GLU A 185 -28.14 -5.72 -14.92
CA GLU A 185 -28.46 -4.59 -14.05
C GLU A 185 -28.33 -5.04 -12.60
N GLY A 186 -28.04 -4.11 -11.71
CA GLY A 186 -27.93 -4.40 -10.30
C GLY A 186 -27.08 -3.40 -9.54
N LYS A 187 -26.76 -3.77 -8.30
CA LYS A 187 -25.99 -2.95 -7.37
C LYS A 187 -24.72 -3.68 -6.95
N MET A 188 -23.57 -3.01 -7.03
CA MET A 188 -22.27 -3.56 -6.62
C MET A 188 -21.50 -2.66 -5.66
N ASP A 189 -20.67 -3.26 -4.81
CA ASP A 189 -19.69 -2.52 -3.98
C ASP A 189 -18.44 -2.26 -4.86
N PRO A 190 -18.13 -1.00 -5.24
CA PRO A 190 -16.96 -0.72 -6.07
C PRO A 190 -15.66 -1.14 -5.36
N PHE A 191 -15.57 -0.96 -4.03
CA PHE A 191 -14.42 -1.36 -3.20
C PHE A 191 -14.33 -2.87 -2.97
N LYS A 192 -15.20 -3.64 -3.61
CA LYS A 192 -15.11 -5.09 -3.75
C LYS A 192 -14.96 -5.48 -5.21
N ASN A 193 -15.96 -5.19 -6.05
CA ASN A 193 -16.04 -5.70 -7.42
C ASN A 193 -14.92 -5.20 -8.33
N ILE A 194 -14.62 -3.89 -8.26
CA ILE A 194 -13.54 -3.28 -9.05
C ILE A 194 -12.18 -3.64 -8.44
N TYR A 195 -12.11 -3.71 -7.12
CA TYR A 195 -10.91 -4.11 -6.41
C TYR A 195 -10.50 -5.57 -6.74
N ASP A 196 -11.47 -6.50 -6.77
CA ASP A 196 -11.25 -7.90 -7.15
C ASP A 196 -10.76 -8.02 -8.60
N LEU A 197 -11.23 -7.15 -9.48
CA LEU A 197 -10.78 -7.05 -10.88
C LEU A 197 -9.34 -6.53 -10.97
N VAL A 198 -9.00 -5.46 -10.26
CA VAL A 198 -7.61 -4.95 -10.17
C VAL A 198 -6.67 -6.02 -9.61
N PHE A 199 -7.10 -6.78 -8.60
CA PHE A 199 -6.31 -7.88 -8.07
C PHE A 199 -6.01 -8.93 -9.14
N GLN A 200 -7.01 -9.34 -9.92
CA GLN A 200 -6.85 -10.30 -11.01
C GLN A 200 -5.93 -9.77 -12.12
N MET A 201 -6.12 -8.53 -12.55
CA MET A 201 -5.29 -7.89 -13.57
C MET A 201 -3.84 -7.77 -13.11
N THR A 202 -3.60 -7.39 -11.84
CA THR A 202 -2.26 -7.38 -11.25
C THR A 202 -1.63 -8.77 -11.25
N VAL A 203 -2.39 -9.81 -10.86
CA VAL A 203 -1.90 -11.20 -10.92
C VAL A 203 -1.55 -11.60 -12.35
N ARG A 204 -2.36 -11.26 -13.36
CA ARG A 204 -2.03 -11.52 -14.77
C ARG A 204 -0.72 -10.88 -15.19
N MET A 205 -0.52 -9.61 -14.85
CA MET A 205 0.68 -8.87 -15.21
C MET A 205 1.94 -9.38 -14.50
N ALA A 206 1.78 -9.88 -13.28
CA ALA A 206 2.88 -10.34 -12.44
C ALA A 206 3.22 -11.83 -12.63
N THR A 207 2.28 -12.67 -13.06
CA THR A 207 2.40 -14.13 -13.00
C THR A 207 2.20 -14.81 -14.36
N CYS A 208 1.16 -15.62 -14.50
CA CYS A 208 0.83 -16.42 -15.66
C CYS A 208 -0.69 -16.47 -15.90
N ARG A 209 -1.08 -16.95 -17.08
CA ARG A 209 -2.49 -17.02 -17.49
C ARG A 209 -3.32 -17.99 -16.65
N GLU A 210 -2.78 -19.15 -16.26
CA GLU A 210 -3.53 -20.19 -15.55
C GLU A 210 -4.02 -19.66 -14.20
N LEU A 211 -3.18 -18.88 -13.52
CA LEU A 211 -3.51 -18.27 -12.25
C LEU A 211 -4.49 -17.11 -12.39
N ALA A 212 -4.36 -16.32 -13.47
CA ALA A 212 -5.21 -15.17 -13.72
C ALA A 212 -6.61 -15.53 -14.24
N GLU A 213 -6.77 -16.68 -14.90
CA GLU A 213 -8.04 -17.13 -15.47
C GLU A 213 -8.87 -17.99 -14.52
N ASP A 214 -8.23 -18.61 -13.53
CA ASP A 214 -8.89 -19.35 -12.46
C ASP A 214 -9.37 -18.40 -11.35
N LEU A 215 -10.67 -18.09 -11.35
CA LEU A 215 -11.28 -17.20 -10.37
C LEU A 215 -11.26 -17.74 -8.94
N ASP A 216 -11.26 -19.06 -8.75
CA ASP A 216 -11.14 -19.66 -7.42
C ASP A 216 -9.71 -19.55 -6.92
N ALA A 217 -8.71 -19.75 -7.80
CA ALA A 217 -7.32 -19.51 -7.46
C ALA A 217 -7.04 -18.03 -7.12
N ILE A 218 -7.64 -17.08 -7.87
CA ILE A 218 -7.59 -15.65 -7.55
C ILE A 218 -8.20 -15.37 -6.19
N LYS A 219 -9.39 -15.93 -5.90
CA LYS A 219 -10.06 -15.75 -4.61
C LYS A 219 -9.20 -16.28 -3.46
N GLU A 220 -8.58 -17.43 -3.62
CA GLU A 220 -7.66 -18.00 -2.62
C GLU A 220 -6.44 -17.09 -2.41
N LEU A 221 -5.77 -16.65 -3.49
CA LEU A 221 -4.64 -15.73 -3.41
C LEU A 221 -5.01 -14.43 -2.69
N GLN A 222 -6.18 -13.88 -3.02
CA GLN A 222 -6.69 -12.66 -2.42
C GLN A 222 -7.00 -12.84 -0.92
N GLN A 223 -7.52 -14.00 -0.52
CA GLN A 223 -7.73 -14.33 0.90
C GLN A 223 -6.39 -14.40 1.66
N LEU A 224 -5.38 -15.05 1.08
CA LEU A 224 -4.05 -15.14 1.69
C LEU A 224 -3.39 -13.76 1.76
N TYR A 225 -3.49 -12.97 0.68
CA TYR A 225 -3.03 -11.59 0.61
C TYR A 225 -3.64 -10.73 1.73
N TRP A 226 -4.97 -10.74 1.87
CA TRP A 226 -5.63 -9.96 2.92
C TRP A 226 -5.37 -10.48 4.32
N THR A 227 -5.19 -11.79 4.49
CA THR A 227 -4.76 -12.36 5.76
C THR A 227 -3.41 -11.79 6.18
N LEU A 228 -2.49 -11.69 5.23
CA LEU A 228 -1.15 -11.16 5.45
C LEU A 228 -1.17 -9.66 5.76
N GLU A 229 -1.82 -8.85 4.93
CA GLU A 229 -2.01 -7.40 5.14
C GLU A 229 -2.62 -7.10 6.52
N LYS A 230 -3.70 -7.80 6.89
CA LYS A 230 -4.39 -7.61 8.18
C LYS A 230 -3.65 -8.21 9.37
N SER A 231 -2.58 -8.97 9.13
CA SER A 231 -1.76 -9.55 10.20
C SER A 231 -0.68 -8.60 10.72
N SER A 232 -0.45 -7.46 10.07
CA SER A 232 0.42 -6.38 10.55
C SER A 232 -0.28 -5.52 11.62
N THR A 233 -0.79 -6.16 12.67
CA THR A 233 -1.51 -5.49 13.77
C THR A 233 -0.58 -4.70 14.68
N PRO A 234 -1.07 -3.65 15.39
CA PRO A 234 -0.28 -2.95 16.41
C PRO A 234 0.34 -3.89 17.43
N GLN A 235 -0.39 -4.93 17.85
CA GLN A 235 0.13 -5.97 18.74
C GLN A 235 1.31 -6.73 18.12
N ALA A 236 1.18 -7.17 16.86
CA ALA A 236 2.23 -7.91 16.17
C ALA A 236 3.50 -7.07 15.97
N LEU A 237 3.33 -5.77 15.69
CA LEU A 237 4.42 -4.83 15.43
C LEU A 237 5.10 -4.36 16.72
N LEU A 238 4.33 -4.12 17.78
CA LEU A 238 4.85 -3.62 19.06
C LEU A 238 5.29 -4.73 20.03
N LEU A 239 4.83 -5.95 19.85
CA LEU A 239 5.18 -7.09 20.70
C LEU A 239 5.64 -8.28 19.84
N PRO A 240 6.76 -8.17 19.10
CA PRO A 240 7.18 -9.20 18.13
C PRO A 240 7.52 -10.57 18.77
N TRP A 241 7.88 -10.56 20.06
CA TRP A 241 8.13 -11.77 20.86
C TRP A 241 6.84 -12.50 21.26
N PHE A 242 5.69 -11.81 21.23
CA PHE A 242 4.42 -12.39 21.67
C PHE A 242 3.84 -13.28 20.55
N PRO A 243 3.51 -14.55 20.83
CA PRO A 243 2.99 -15.50 19.83
C PRO A 243 1.51 -15.24 19.50
N SER A 244 1.21 -14.08 18.91
CA SER A 244 -0.15 -13.68 18.55
C SER A 244 -0.73 -14.55 17.43
N ARG A 245 -2.06 -14.62 17.38
CA ARG A 245 -2.78 -15.21 16.23
C ARG A 245 -2.39 -14.53 14.92
N SER A 246 -2.23 -13.21 14.96
CA SER A 246 -1.76 -12.35 13.86
C SER A 246 -0.44 -12.85 13.27
N LYS A 247 0.57 -13.08 14.12
CA LYS A 247 1.89 -13.57 13.71
C LYS A 247 1.81 -14.96 13.06
N ARG A 248 1.07 -15.89 13.69
CA ARG A 248 0.86 -17.24 13.14
C ARG A 248 0.12 -17.21 11.80
N ASN A 249 -0.86 -16.32 11.66
CA ASN A 249 -1.60 -16.15 10.40
C ASN A 249 -0.72 -15.56 9.30
N LYS A 250 0.11 -14.56 9.62
CA LYS A 250 1.14 -14.01 8.72
C LYS A 250 2.06 -15.12 8.21
N GLU A 251 2.71 -15.87 9.11
CA GLU A 251 3.63 -16.94 8.75
C GLU A 251 2.96 -18.02 7.87
N LYS A 252 1.75 -18.46 8.25
CA LYS A 252 0.97 -19.45 7.47
C LYS A 252 0.60 -18.92 6.08
N ALA A 253 0.13 -17.68 5.98
CA ALA A 253 -0.26 -17.08 4.71
C ALA A 253 0.95 -16.89 3.79
N THR A 254 2.08 -16.39 4.33
CA THR A 254 3.34 -16.26 3.59
C THR A 254 3.79 -17.62 3.04
N LYS A 255 3.77 -18.67 3.87
CA LYS A 255 4.14 -20.02 3.44
C LYS A 255 3.20 -20.57 2.36
N ALA A 256 1.88 -20.40 2.52
CA ALA A 256 0.89 -20.86 1.56
C ALA A 256 1.07 -20.17 0.20
N LEU A 257 1.23 -18.84 0.19
CA LEU A 257 1.53 -18.07 -1.02
C LEU A 257 2.83 -18.53 -1.68
N PHE A 258 3.89 -18.70 -0.89
CA PHE A 258 5.18 -19.16 -1.40
C PHE A 258 5.05 -20.53 -2.06
N VAL A 259 4.49 -21.53 -1.36
CA VAL A 259 4.34 -22.90 -1.89
C VAL A 259 3.50 -22.91 -3.16
N LYS A 260 2.40 -22.16 -3.21
CA LYS A 260 1.53 -22.08 -4.39
C LYS A 260 2.28 -21.49 -5.59
N LEU A 261 2.93 -20.35 -5.41
CA LEU A 261 3.69 -19.69 -6.48
C LEU A 261 4.91 -20.50 -6.91
N TYR A 262 5.63 -21.10 -5.97
CA TYR A 262 6.77 -21.98 -6.23
C TYR A 262 6.35 -23.15 -7.12
N GLY A 263 5.25 -23.83 -6.77
CA GLY A 263 4.71 -24.93 -7.57
C GLY A 263 4.35 -24.51 -8.99
N ILE A 264 3.80 -23.31 -9.18
CA ILE A 264 3.49 -22.77 -10.52
C ILE A 264 4.77 -22.52 -11.32
N VAL A 265 5.78 -21.90 -10.72
CA VAL A 265 7.06 -21.62 -11.39
C VAL A 265 7.77 -22.92 -11.78
N GLU A 266 7.82 -23.92 -10.90
CA GLU A 266 8.41 -25.22 -11.22
C GLU A 266 7.61 -25.99 -12.28
N MET A 267 6.29 -25.92 -12.24
CA MET A 267 5.44 -26.48 -13.29
C MET A 267 5.77 -25.83 -14.65
N ARG A 268 5.94 -24.51 -14.69
CA ARG A 268 6.31 -23.78 -15.91
C ARG A 268 7.73 -24.07 -16.39
N ARG A 269 8.71 -24.22 -15.50
CA ARG A 269 10.08 -24.63 -15.87
C ARG A 269 10.12 -25.99 -16.57
N ASN A 270 9.26 -26.91 -16.15
CA ASN A 270 9.18 -28.26 -16.68
C ASN A 270 8.22 -28.38 -17.87
N ALA A 271 7.56 -27.29 -18.28
CA ALA A 271 6.65 -27.28 -19.41
C ALA A 271 7.42 -27.40 -20.74
N SER A 272 6.88 -28.18 -21.69
CA SER A 272 7.50 -28.39 -22.99
C SER A 272 7.38 -27.19 -23.94
N VAL A 273 6.42 -26.30 -23.69
CA VAL A 273 6.17 -25.11 -24.51
C VAL A 273 6.13 -23.88 -23.61
N PRO A 274 7.14 -22.99 -23.70
CA PRO A 274 7.12 -21.72 -23.01
C PRO A 274 6.00 -20.80 -23.51
N SER A 275 5.40 -20.05 -22.59
CA SER A 275 4.53 -18.91 -22.86
C SER A 275 5.35 -17.61 -22.92
N SER A 276 4.67 -16.49 -23.11
CA SER A 276 5.23 -15.14 -23.11
C SER A 276 4.87 -14.34 -21.87
N ASP A 277 4.24 -14.95 -20.86
CA ASP A 277 3.84 -14.30 -19.60
C ASP A 277 5.04 -14.02 -18.67
N ALA A 278 4.78 -13.37 -17.54
CA ALA A 278 5.86 -12.81 -16.70
C ALA A 278 6.76 -13.90 -16.10
N ILE A 279 6.18 -15.03 -15.68
CA ILE A 279 6.94 -16.15 -15.13
C ILE A 279 7.89 -16.71 -16.19
N ASP A 280 7.40 -17.00 -17.40
CA ASP A 280 8.23 -17.61 -18.44
C ASP A 280 9.32 -16.65 -18.96
N VAL A 281 9.05 -15.35 -19.00
CA VAL A 281 10.10 -14.36 -19.30
C VAL A 281 11.18 -14.35 -18.23
N MET A 282 10.81 -14.37 -16.95
CA MET A 282 11.83 -14.41 -15.90
C MET A 282 12.62 -15.72 -15.88
N ILE A 283 11.98 -16.86 -16.19
CA ILE A 283 12.66 -18.15 -16.38
C ILE A 283 13.67 -18.04 -17.53
N SER A 284 13.28 -17.44 -18.66
CA SER A 284 14.15 -17.29 -19.84
C SER A 284 15.38 -16.41 -19.57
N HIS A 285 15.26 -15.46 -18.63
CA HIS A 285 16.38 -14.63 -18.17
C HIS A 285 17.25 -15.31 -17.09
N GLY A 286 17.00 -16.58 -16.77
CA GLY A 286 17.82 -17.36 -15.84
C GLY A 286 17.62 -17.02 -14.37
N HIS A 287 16.50 -16.36 -14.01
CA HIS A 287 16.20 -16.10 -12.60
C HIS A 287 15.88 -17.39 -11.85
N SER A 288 16.26 -17.48 -10.55
CA SER A 288 15.89 -18.62 -9.70
C SER A 288 14.40 -18.61 -9.36
N THR A 289 13.86 -19.75 -8.95
CA THR A 289 12.45 -19.87 -8.59
C THR A 289 12.10 -18.98 -7.39
N GLU A 290 12.95 -18.94 -6.38
CA GLU A 290 12.80 -18.07 -5.20
C GLU A 290 12.79 -16.59 -5.60
N SER A 291 13.65 -16.20 -6.55
CA SER A 291 13.71 -14.82 -7.05
C SER A 291 12.43 -14.43 -7.80
N ILE A 292 11.88 -15.36 -8.61
CA ILE A 292 10.60 -15.15 -9.31
C ILE A 292 9.45 -15.04 -8.31
N VAL A 293 9.36 -15.95 -7.34
CA VAL A 293 8.31 -15.92 -6.31
C VAL A 293 8.41 -14.64 -5.47
N GLY A 294 9.61 -14.25 -5.05
CA GLY A 294 9.83 -13.00 -4.31
C GLY A 294 9.44 -11.77 -5.11
N PHE A 295 9.77 -11.72 -6.40
CA PHE A 295 9.33 -10.67 -7.31
C PHE A 295 7.80 -10.62 -7.43
N VAL A 296 7.15 -11.75 -7.70
CA VAL A 296 5.69 -11.85 -7.83
C VAL A 296 4.99 -11.31 -6.58
N LEU A 297 5.45 -11.75 -5.39
CA LEU A 297 4.91 -11.26 -4.12
C LEU A 297 5.08 -9.73 -4.00
N ALA A 298 6.27 -9.21 -4.30
CA ALA A 298 6.51 -7.77 -4.26
C ALA A 298 5.60 -6.99 -5.22
N VAL A 299 5.38 -7.48 -6.45
CA VAL A 299 4.48 -6.82 -7.43
C VAL A 299 3.04 -6.82 -6.97
N VAL A 300 2.52 -7.96 -6.50
CA VAL A 300 1.13 -8.06 -6.02
C VAL A 300 0.90 -7.11 -4.84
N PHE A 301 1.85 -7.03 -3.90
CA PHE A 301 1.75 -6.11 -2.76
C PHE A 301 1.85 -4.64 -3.16
N ALA A 302 2.75 -4.29 -4.10
CA ALA A 302 2.92 -2.91 -4.54
C ALA A 302 1.78 -2.42 -5.45
N GLY A 303 1.27 -3.29 -6.31
CA GLY A 303 0.32 -2.94 -7.38
C GLY A 303 -1.14 -2.92 -6.94
N VAL A 304 -1.55 -3.81 -6.02
CA VAL A 304 -2.97 -4.01 -5.70
C VAL A 304 -3.57 -2.86 -4.91
N ILE A 305 -2.94 -2.42 -3.81
CA ILE A 305 -3.55 -1.44 -2.89
C ILE A 305 -3.79 -0.11 -3.57
N ASN A 306 -2.73 0.48 -4.12
CA ASN A 306 -2.81 1.84 -4.64
C ASN A 306 -3.68 1.92 -5.91
N THR A 307 -3.49 0.99 -6.85
CA THR A 307 -4.33 0.95 -8.06
C THR A 307 -5.78 0.62 -7.72
N GLY A 308 -6.02 -0.32 -6.80
CA GLY A 308 -7.36 -0.71 -6.36
C GLY A 308 -8.12 0.47 -5.74
N ILE A 309 -7.50 1.17 -4.78
CA ILE A 309 -8.06 2.38 -4.18
C ILE A 309 -8.40 3.41 -5.25
N THR A 310 -7.45 3.71 -6.14
CA THR A 310 -7.63 4.77 -7.14
C THR A 310 -8.69 4.40 -8.17
N ALA A 311 -8.74 3.16 -8.64
CA ALA A 311 -9.76 2.68 -9.58
C ALA A 311 -11.17 2.77 -8.97
N CYS A 312 -11.34 2.38 -7.70
CA CYS A 312 -12.62 2.50 -7.00
C CYS A 312 -13.05 3.97 -6.86
N TRP A 313 -12.13 4.83 -6.42
CA TRP A 313 -12.41 6.26 -6.26
C TRP A 313 -12.64 6.98 -7.59
N ASN A 314 -11.98 6.60 -8.68
CA ASN A 314 -12.26 7.14 -10.01
C ASN A 314 -13.73 6.91 -10.41
N ILE A 315 -14.25 5.70 -10.18
CA ILE A 315 -15.65 5.35 -10.48
C ILE A 315 -16.61 6.13 -9.56
N VAL A 316 -16.29 6.26 -8.27
CA VAL A 316 -17.12 7.05 -7.34
C VAL A 316 -17.13 8.53 -7.71
N TYR A 317 -15.95 9.15 -7.92
CA TYR A 317 -15.86 10.58 -8.24
C TYR A 317 -16.50 10.90 -9.58
N ILE A 318 -16.21 10.17 -10.65
CA ILE A 318 -16.90 10.36 -11.94
C ILE A 318 -18.41 10.06 -11.81
N GLY A 319 -18.76 9.08 -10.98
CA GLY A 319 -20.12 8.72 -10.59
C GLY A 319 -20.90 9.83 -9.87
N MET A 320 -20.20 10.75 -9.21
CA MET A 320 -20.77 11.89 -8.48
C MET A 320 -20.62 13.22 -9.24
N HIS A 321 -19.87 13.23 -10.34
CA HIS A 321 -19.55 14.43 -11.12
C HIS A 321 -19.86 14.22 -12.62
N PRO A 322 -21.12 14.42 -13.06
CA PRO A 322 -21.53 14.23 -14.44
C PRO A 322 -20.69 15.02 -15.44
N GLU A 323 -20.25 16.22 -15.09
CA GLU A 323 -19.41 17.08 -15.94
C GLU A 323 -18.05 16.44 -16.27
N TRP A 324 -17.46 15.69 -15.33
CA TRP A 324 -16.21 14.97 -15.55
C TRP A 324 -16.46 13.63 -16.22
N ARG A 325 -17.61 12.99 -15.94
CA ARG A 325 -18.06 11.79 -16.63
C ARG A 325 -18.18 11.98 -18.12
N GLU A 326 -18.89 13.02 -18.55
CA GLU A 326 -19.10 13.28 -19.97
C GLU A 326 -17.79 13.61 -20.69
N LYS A 327 -16.87 14.35 -20.04
CA LYS A 327 -15.56 14.64 -20.64
C LYS A 327 -14.70 13.39 -20.79
N VAL A 328 -14.63 12.53 -19.77
CA VAL A 328 -13.87 11.26 -19.86
C VAL A 328 -14.52 10.31 -20.86
N LYS A 329 -15.86 10.24 -20.86
CA LYS A 329 -16.61 9.46 -21.84
C LYS A 329 -16.33 9.94 -23.27
N ALA A 330 -16.25 11.25 -23.50
CA ALA A 330 -15.90 11.79 -24.82
C ALA A 330 -14.50 11.35 -25.28
N GLU A 331 -13.51 11.27 -24.38
CA GLU A 331 -12.18 10.69 -24.72
C GLU A 331 -12.30 9.22 -25.12
N VAL A 332 -13.06 8.42 -24.36
CA VAL A 332 -13.29 7.00 -24.66
C VAL A 332 -14.02 6.82 -26.00
N ASP A 333 -15.06 7.60 -26.26
CA ASP A 333 -15.83 7.56 -27.50
C ASP A 333 -14.98 8.01 -28.70
N SER A 334 -14.08 8.98 -28.50
CA SER A 334 -13.09 9.40 -29.51
C SER A 334 -12.09 8.28 -29.84
N LEU A 335 -11.54 7.61 -28.82
CA LEU A 335 -10.65 6.47 -29.02
C LEU A 335 -11.34 5.32 -29.77
N LEU A 336 -12.56 4.97 -29.36
CA LEU A 336 -13.36 3.97 -30.05
C LEU A 336 -13.60 4.40 -31.50
N SER A 337 -14.05 5.63 -31.76
CA SER A 337 -14.31 6.09 -33.13
C SER A 337 -13.06 6.09 -34.02
N LYS A 338 -11.88 6.35 -33.45
CA LYS A 338 -10.61 6.44 -34.18
C LYS A 338 -9.97 5.08 -34.47
N TYR A 339 -10.05 4.14 -33.53
CA TYR A 339 -9.30 2.87 -33.60
C TYR A 339 -10.19 1.63 -33.77
N MET A 340 -11.51 1.76 -33.66
CA MET A 340 -12.42 0.64 -33.90
C MET A 340 -12.50 0.31 -35.38
N VAL A 341 -12.30 -0.96 -35.70
CA VAL A 341 -12.42 -1.48 -37.07
C VAL A 341 -13.85 -1.93 -37.37
N ASP A 342 -14.54 -2.53 -36.38
CA ASP A 342 -15.90 -3.06 -36.54
C ASP A 342 -16.77 -2.74 -35.29
N PRO A 343 -17.87 -1.97 -35.45
CA PRO A 343 -18.83 -1.70 -34.38
C PRO A 343 -19.58 -2.93 -33.85
N SER A 344 -19.62 -4.03 -34.61
CA SER A 344 -20.35 -5.26 -34.26
C SER A 344 -19.58 -6.17 -33.30
N GLU A 345 -18.27 -5.97 -33.15
CA GLU A 345 -17.46 -6.74 -32.21
C GLU A 345 -17.84 -6.45 -30.75
N PRO A 346 -17.71 -7.43 -29.83
CA PRO A 346 -17.90 -7.20 -28.40
C PRO A 346 -17.04 -6.05 -27.87
N LEU A 347 -17.57 -5.32 -26.88
CA LEU A 347 -16.94 -4.12 -26.33
C LEU A 347 -15.47 -4.34 -25.90
N HIS A 348 -15.18 -5.45 -25.22
CA HIS A 348 -13.82 -5.76 -24.77
C HIS A 348 -12.82 -5.88 -25.92
N LYS A 349 -13.21 -6.46 -27.06
CA LYS A 349 -12.34 -6.56 -28.23
C LYS A 349 -12.15 -5.20 -28.91
N ARG A 350 -13.21 -4.40 -28.98
CA ARG A 350 -13.15 -3.03 -29.52
C ARG A 350 -12.17 -2.17 -28.72
N LEU A 351 -12.23 -2.26 -27.39
CA LEU A 351 -11.30 -1.55 -26.51
C LEU A 351 -9.88 -2.15 -26.59
N ALA A 352 -9.74 -3.46 -26.76
CA ALA A 352 -8.44 -4.11 -26.92
C ALA A 352 -7.72 -3.73 -28.23
N ALA A 353 -8.46 -3.31 -29.26
CA ALA A 353 -7.90 -2.85 -30.53
C ALA A 353 -7.23 -1.45 -30.42
N ILE A 354 -7.53 -0.69 -29.36
CA ILE A 354 -6.93 0.63 -29.14
C ILE A 354 -5.45 0.44 -28.75
N PRO A 355 -4.49 1.05 -29.47
CA PRO A 355 -3.07 0.92 -29.16
C PRO A 355 -2.73 1.42 -27.75
N VAL A 356 -1.80 0.74 -27.06
CA VAL A 356 -1.33 1.16 -25.72
C VAL A 356 -0.82 2.61 -25.68
N SER A 357 -0.23 3.11 -26.77
CA SER A 357 0.18 4.52 -26.86
C SER A 357 -1.01 5.49 -26.84
N ALA A 358 -2.14 5.13 -27.46
CA ALA A 358 -3.32 6.00 -27.46
C ALA A 358 -3.94 6.11 -26.06
N TRP A 359 -3.95 5.01 -25.30
CA TRP A 359 -4.33 5.05 -23.89
C TRP A 359 -3.47 6.03 -23.09
N ASP A 360 -2.15 6.07 -23.34
CA ASP A 360 -1.24 6.99 -22.66
C ASP A 360 -1.44 8.45 -23.09
N ASP A 361 -1.49 8.70 -24.40
CA ASP A 361 -1.28 10.03 -24.98
C ASP A 361 -2.59 10.78 -25.27
N GLU A 362 -3.72 10.07 -25.40
CA GLU A 362 -5.00 10.63 -25.87
C GLU A 362 -6.11 10.63 -24.80
N MET A 363 -5.75 10.51 -23.50
CA MET A 363 -6.70 10.63 -22.38
C MET A 363 -6.29 11.65 -21.29
N PRO A 364 -5.94 12.90 -21.64
CA PRO A 364 -5.46 13.90 -20.69
C PRO A 364 -6.49 14.31 -19.62
N VAL A 365 -7.79 14.30 -19.93
CA VAL A 365 -8.85 14.57 -18.95
C VAL A 365 -8.86 13.45 -17.92
N PHE A 366 -8.87 12.19 -18.35
CA PHE A 366 -8.88 11.10 -17.39
C PHE A 366 -7.57 11.01 -16.59
N ASP A 367 -6.42 11.39 -17.17
CA ASP A 367 -5.18 11.57 -16.40
C ASP A 367 -5.30 12.61 -15.28
N SER A 368 -6.05 13.69 -15.51
CA SER A 368 -6.32 14.72 -14.50
C SER A 368 -7.27 14.19 -13.42
N VAL A 369 -8.28 13.39 -13.80
CA VAL A 369 -9.17 12.71 -12.85
C VAL A 369 -8.41 11.73 -11.98
N ILE A 370 -7.58 10.86 -12.56
CA ILE A 370 -6.73 9.92 -11.82
C ILE A 370 -5.88 10.69 -10.81
N ARG A 371 -5.25 11.79 -11.24
CA ARG A 371 -4.41 12.62 -10.36
C ARG A 371 -5.22 13.21 -9.20
N GLU A 372 -6.43 13.71 -9.45
CA GLU A 372 -7.29 14.27 -8.40
C GLU A 372 -7.79 13.21 -7.41
N SER A 373 -8.19 12.04 -7.94
CA SER A 373 -8.60 10.90 -7.12
C SER A 373 -7.48 10.47 -6.17
N MET A 374 -6.25 10.36 -6.68
CA MET A 374 -5.08 10.04 -5.85
C MET A 374 -4.79 11.14 -4.83
N ARG A 375 -4.91 12.42 -5.19
CA ARG A 375 -4.67 13.54 -4.25
C ARG A 375 -5.61 13.43 -3.05
N LEU A 376 -6.89 13.17 -3.28
CA LEU A 376 -7.90 13.06 -2.22
C LEU A 376 -7.84 11.73 -1.46
N ALA A 377 -7.59 10.61 -2.14
CA ALA A 377 -7.57 9.28 -1.53
C ALA A 377 -6.25 8.96 -0.81
N PHE A 378 -5.11 9.44 -1.32
CA PHE A 378 -3.79 9.14 -0.76
C PHE A 378 -3.36 10.20 0.24
N THR A 379 -3.93 10.11 1.45
CA THR A 379 -3.63 10.98 2.60
C THR A 379 -2.79 10.28 3.68
N GLY A 380 -2.29 9.09 3.38
CA GLY A 380 -1.49 8.27 4.29
C GLY A 380 -0.14 8.89 4.65
N ALA A 381 0.73 8.09 5.25
CA ALA A 381 2.07 8.53 5.65
C ALA A 381 3.14 7.73 4.91
N ALA A 382 4.08 8.45 4.30
CA ALA A 382 5.32 7.87 3.81
C ALA A 382 6.27 7.61 4.98
N LEU A 383 7.04 6.54 4.88
CA LEU A 383 7.94 6.05 5.94
C LEU A 383 9.34 5.89 5.38
N ARG A 384 10.34 6.35 6.15
CA ARG A 384 11.77 6.23 5.84
C ARG A 384 12.55 5.86 7.09
N ARG A 385 13.75 5.31 6.91
CA ARG A 385 14.73 5.15 7.97
C ARG A 385 16.05 5.78 7.53
N ASN A 386 16.66 6.61 8.39
CA ASN A 386 17.97 7.16 8.12
C ASN A 386 19.05 6.09 8.38
N LEU A 387 19.86 5.76 7.38
CA LEU A 387 20.91 4.75 7.48
C LEU A 387 22.32 5.30 7.20
N SER A 388 22.45 6.62 7.06
CA SER A 388 23.70 7.24 6.63
C SER A 388 24.30 8.16 7.70
N GLU A 389 24.23 9.47 7.49
CA GLU A 389 24.68 10.52 8.40
C GLU A 389 23.49 11.27 9.02
N PRO A 390 23.68 11.99 10.15
CA PRO A 390 22.66 12.85 10.70
C PRO A 390 22.17 13.90 9.69
N LEU A 391 20.86 14.15 9.65
CA LEU A 391 20.24 15.09 8.72
C LEU A 391 19.56 16.22 9.47
N ASP A 392 19.71 17.45 8.99
CA ASP A 392 18.90 18.58 9.44
C ASP A 392 17.62 18.65 8.60
N ILE A 393 16.47 18.51 9.26
CA ILE A 393 15.14 18.55 8.63
C ILE A 393 14.25 19.53 9.40
N ALA A 394 13.79 20.59 8.73
CA ALA A 394 12.88 21.60 9.30
C ALA A 394 13.32 22.13 10.67
N GLY A 395 14.61 22.45 10.81
CA GLY A 395 15.22 22.99 12.03
C GLY A 395 15.50 21.96 13.14
N GLY A 396 15.21 20.68 12.91
CA GLY A 396 15.53 19.59 13.84
C GLY A 396 16.51 18.57 13.26
N LYS A 397 17.19 17.83 14.15
CA LYS A 397 18.11 16.77 13.77
C LYS A 397 17.43 15.40 13.72
N VAL A 398 17.69 14.66 12.65
CA VAL A 398 17.36 13.25 12.48
C VAL A 398 18.65 12.46 12.54
N GLU A 399 18.82 11.63 13.56
CA GLU A 399 20.05 10.87 13.77
C GLU A 399 20.07 9.59 12.92
N VAL A 400 21.24 8.96 12.85
CA VAL A 400 21.37 7.66 12.17
C VAL A 400 20.57 6.60 12.92
N GLY A 401 19.76 5.84 12.18
CA GLY A 401 18.88 4.81 12.71
C GLY A 401 17.47 5.29 13.05
N ASP A 402 17.24 6.61 13.10
CA ASP A 402 15.91 7.17 13.31
C ASP A 402 14.99 6.88 12.12
N PHE A 403 13.70 6.70 12.42
CA PHE A 403 12.66 6.67 11.41
C PHE A 403 12.16 8.08 11.15
N VAL A 404 11.75 8.35 9.91
CA VAL A 404 11.12 9.61 9.52
C VAL A 404 9.78 9.31 8.87
N THR A 405 8.75 10.09 9.20
CA THR A 405 7.43 9.97 8.58
C THR A 405 6.92 11.32 8.09
N TYR A 406 6.36 11.33 6.87
CA TYR A 406 5.73 12.50 6.24
C TYR A 406 4.31 12.13 5.81
N SER A 407 3.30 12.88 6.25
CA SER A 407 1.92 12.65 5.81
C SER A 407 1.70 13.28 4.44
N LEU A 408 1.25 12.49 3.46
CA LEU A 408 0.89 13.00 2.13
C LEU A 408 -0.24 14.03 2.22
N ALA A 409 -1.12 13.92 3.22
CA ALA A 409 -2.17 14.89 3.47
C ALA A 409 -1.64 16.31 3.71
N ASP A 410 -0.42 16.46 4.25
CA ASP A 410 0.17 17.78 4.52
C ASP A 410 0.31 18.62 3.26
N ILE A 411 0.60 17.98 2.12
CA ILE A 411 0.69 18.67 0.84
C ILE A 411 -0.57 18.50 -0.01
N HIS A 412 -1.12 17.28 -0.07
CA HIS A 412 -2.29 17.01 -0.90
C HIS A 412 -3.51 17.81 -0.46
N LEU A 413 -3.65 18.15 0.83
CA LEU A 413 -4.76 18.96 1.34
C LEU A 413 -4.33 20.38 1.76
N ASN A 414 -3.17 20.86 1.29
CA ASN A 414 -2.67 22.19 1.64
C ASN A 414 -3.45 23.29 0.89
N PRO A 415 -4.20 24.18 1.57
CA PRO A 415 -4.91 25.29 0.92
C PRO A 415 -4.00 26.35 0.30
N GLU A 416 -2.72 26.41 0.68
CA GLU A 416 -1.73 27.32 0.07
C GLU A 416 -1.27 26.83 -1.32
N VAL A 417 -1.44 25.54 -1.60
CA VAL A 417 -1.07 24.92 -2.87
C VAL A 417 -2.30 24.62 -3.73
N TYR A 418 -3.32 24.02 -3.12
CA TYR A 418 -4.52 23.57 -3.79
C TYR A 418 -5.73 24.41 -3.40
N THR A 419 -6.31 25.11 -4.36
CA THR A 419 -7.54 25.90 -4.14
C THR A 419 -8.68 24.95 -3.75
N SER A 420 -9.39 25.26 -2.66
CA SER A 420 -10.44 24.39 -2.08
C SER A 420 -9.98 22.93 -1.98
N PRO A 421 -8.99 22.63 -1.13
CA PRO A 421 -8.22 21.39 -1.20
C PRO A 421 -9.06 20.13 -0.94
N GLU A 422 -10.20 20.22 -0.29
CA GLU A 422 -11.07 19.06 -0.06
C GLU A 422 -12.08 18.80 -1.20
N THR A 423 -12.16 19.70 -2.18
CA THR A 423 -13.06 19.56 -3.34
C THR A 423 -12.41 18.75 -4.45
N PHE A 424 -13.18 17.82 -5.04
CA PHE A 424 -12.78 17.11 -6.26
C PHE A 424 -12.86 18.03 -7.46
N ASP A 425 -11.69 18.41 -7.98
CA ASP A 425 -11.56 19.32 -9.11
C ASP A 425 -10.33 18.97 -9.98
N PRO A 426 -10.49 18.07 -10.96
CA PRO A 426 -9.45 17.72 -11.92
C PRO A 426 -8.89 18.90 -12.73
N SER A 427 -9.62 20.01 -12.88
CA SER A 427 -9.15 21.15 -13.69
C SER A 427 -7.94 21.85 -13.09
N ARG A 428 -7.62 21.59 -11.81
CA ARG A 428 -6.43 22.13 -11.14
C ARG A 428 -5.10 21.69 -11.75
N PHE A 429 -5.10 20.59 -12.49
CA PHE A 429 -3.92 20.06 -13.19
C PHE A 429 -3.83 20.51 -14.65
N GLY A 430 -4.86 21.21 -15.14
CA GLY A 430 -4.96 21.68 -16.52
C GLY A 430 -4.19 22.98 -16.77
N PRO A 431 -4.02 23.37 -18.05
CA PRO A 431 -3.36 24.61 -18.44
C PRO A 431 -3.95 25.85 -17.72
N GLY A 432 -3.08 26.73 -17.25
CA GLY A 432 -3.45 27.97 -16.56
C GLY A 432 -3.60 27.83 -15.04
N ARG A 433 -3.80 26.61 -14.50
CA ARG A 433 -3.81 26.37 -13.06
C ARG A 433 -2.57 25.64 -12.57
N GLU A 434 -2.29 24.47 -13.13
CA GLU A 434 -1.09 23.65 -12.87
C GLU A 434 -0.62 23.70 -11.41
N GLU A 435 -1.56 23.56 -10.46
CA GLU A 435 -1.32 23.82 -9.03
C GLU A 435 -0.23 22.90 -8.45
N ASP A 436 -0.15 21.68 -8.97
CA ASP A 436 0.88 20.68 -8.65
C ASP A 436 2.27 21.04 -9.17
N LYS A 437 2.39 21.94 -10.15
CA LYS A 437 3.68 22.35 -10.74
C LYS A 437 4.23 23.63 -10.13
N LYS A 438 3.46 24.33 -9.29
CA LYS A 438 3.86 25.60 -8.66
C LYS A 438 4.96 25.46 -7.60
N GLY A 439 5.30 24.24 -7.20
CA GLY A 439 6.31 23.98 -6.17
C GLY A 439 6.87 22.56 -6.27
N VAL A 440 7.92 22.31 -5.50
CA VAL A 440 8.62 21.02 -5.52
C VAL A 440 7.83 19.98 -4.72
N PHE A 441 7.60 18.84 -5.35
CA PHE A 441 6.86 17.70 -4.77
C PHE A 441 5.46 18.08 -4.26
N ASN A 442 4.78 19.00 -4.93
CA ASN A 442 3.40 19.37 -4.59
C ASN A 442 2.40 18.24 -4.86
N PHE A 443 2.74 17.29 -5.72
CA PHE A 443 1.98 16.06 -5.94
C PHE A 443 2.84 14.84 -5.63
N LEU A 444 2.35 13.96 -4.75
CA LEU A 444 3.05 12.78 -4.24
C LEU A 444 2.36 11.46 -4.62
N GLY A 445 1.27 11.49 -5.41
CA GLY A 445 0.50 10.28 -5.73
C GLY A 445 1.31 9.21 -6.46
N TRP A 446 2.27 9.61 -7.29
CA TRP A 446 3.16 8.70 -8.02
C TRP A 446 4.53 8.54 -7.35
N GLY A 447 4.65 8.82 -6.05
CA GLY A 447 5.95 8.99 -5.42
C GLY A 447 6.67 10.25 -5.90
N ALA A 448 7.87 10.50 -5.36
CA ALA A 448 8.63 11.70 -5.64
C ALA A 448 10.13 11.48 -5.35
N GLY A 449 10.97 12.40 -5.84
CA GLY A 449 12.40 12.43 -5.59
C GLY A 449 13.09 11.12 -5.99
N ARG A 450 13.75 10.47 -5.02
CA ARG A 450 14.53 9.24 -5.23
C ARG A 450 13.68 7.98 -5.43
N HIS A 451 12.38 8.02 -5.15
CA HIS A 451 11.50 6.86 -5.20
C HIS A 451 10.22 7.16 -5.99
N PRO A 452 10.32 7.49 -7.29
CA PRO A 452 9.16 7.60 -8.16
C PRO A 452 8.55 6.21 -8.41
N CYS A 453 7.25 6.17 -8.71
CA CYS A 453 6.53 4.95 -9.00
C CYS A 453 6.94 4.37 -10.35
N THR A 454 7.70 3.27 -10.34
CA THR A 454 8.10 2.53 -11.54
C THR A 454 6.91 1.93 -12.30
N GLY A 455 5.82 1.63 -11.60
CA GLY A 455 4.59 1.05 -12.16
C GLY A 455 3.58 2.07 -12.72
N MET A 456 3.89 3.37 -12.73
CA MET A 456 2.93 4.44 -13.03
C MET A 456 2.17 4.22 -14.36
N LYS A 457 2.88 3.86 -15.44
CA LYS A 457 2.25 3.67 -16.75
C LYS A 457 1.25 2.51 -16.76
N ILE A 458 1.58 1.42 -16.07
CA ILE A 458 0.73 0.24 -15.98
C ILE A 458 -0.50 0.53 -15.13
N ALA A 459 -0.31 1.16 -13.97
CA ALA A 459 -1.42 1.53 -13.10
C ALA A 459 -2.41 2.46 -13.83
N LYS A 460 -1.90 3.42 -14.61
CA LYS A 460 -2.74 4.27 -15.47
C LYS A 460 -3.48 3.46 -16.53
N LEU A 461 -2.81 2.56 -17.25
CA LEU A 461 -3.44 1.72 -18.25
C LEU A 461 -4.57 0.89 -17.62
N GLU A 462 -4.30 0.21 -16.50
CA GLU A 462 -5.27 -0.59 -15.75
C GLU A 462 -6.52 0.23 -15.37
N MET A 463 -6.32 1.42 -14.80
CA MET A 463 -7.43 2.32 -14.48
C MET A 463 -8.19 2.82 -15.72
N LYS A 464 -7.47 3.17 -16.79
CA LYS A 464 -8.01 3.63 -18.08
C LYS A 464 -8.92 2.58 -18.71
N VAL A 465 -8.47 1.34 -18.80
CA VAL A 465 -9.24 0.27 -19.42
C VAL A 465 -10.47 -0.13 -18.59
N ILE A 466 -10.36 -0.15 -17.25
CA ILE A 466 -11.50 -0.42 -16.37
C ILE A 466 -12.57 0.68 -16.50
N VAL A 467 -12.18 1.95 -16.39
CA VAL A 467 -13.12 3.06 -16.46
C VAL A 467 -13.71 3.21 -17.87
N ALA A 468 -12.91 3.01 -18.92
CA ALA A 468 -13.42 3.01 -20.29
C ALA A 468 -14.46 1.92 -20.52
N TYR A 469 -14.24 0.69 -20.04
CA TYR A 469 -15.23 -0.37 -20.11
C TYR A 469 -16.51 0.00 -19.36
N MET A 470 -16.39 0.57 -18.15
CA MET A 470 -17.54 1.02 -17.37
C MET A 470 -18.35 2.12 -18.09
N LEU A 471 -17.69 3.14 -18.65
CA LEU A 471 -18.36 4.27 -19.30
C LEU A 471 -18.92 3.94 -20.68
N ALA A 472 -18.33 2.98 -21.40
CA ALA A 472 -18.81 2.56 -22.70
C ALA A 472 -19.88 1.45 -22.61
N GLY A 473 -19.84 0.63 -21.55
CA GLY A 473 -20.71 -0.55 -21.40
C GLY A 473 -21.86 -0.39 -20.43
N TYR A 474 -21.87 0.65 -19.60
CA TYR A 474 -22.87 0.84 -18.53
C TYR A 474 -23.34 2.28 -18.40
N GLU A 475 -24.62 2.40 -18.05
CA GLU A 475 -25.13 3.54 -17.31
C GLU A 475 -25.06 3.22 -15.82
N TYR A 476 -24.53 4.14 -15.01
CA TYR A 476 -24.49 3.93 -13.56
C TYR A 476 -24.63 5.21 -12.75
N LYS A 477 -25.04 5.03 -11.48
CA LYS A 477 -25.13 6.08 -10.46
C LYS A 477 -24.52 5.58 -9.16
N ILE A 478 -24.06 6.52 -8.33
CA ILE A 478 -23.59 6.19 -6.98
C ILE A 478 -24.77 6.34 -6.02
N VAL A 479 -25.01 5.29 -5.24
CA VAL A 479 -26.15 5.18 -4.33
C VAL A 479 -25.71 4.70 -2.95
N ASP A 480 -26.57 4.87 -1.96
CA ASP A 480 -26.39 4.28 -0.64
C ASP A 480 -26.79 2.78 -0.60
N LYS A 481 -26.76 2.20 0.60
CA LYS A 481 -27.15 0.80 0.85
C LYS A 481 -28.60 0.48 0.45
N ASP A 482 -29.48 1.48 0.44
CA ASP A 482 -30.90 1.35 0.15
C ASP A 482 -31.22 1.65 -1.32
N GLY A 483 -30.22 2.07 -2.10
CA GLY A 483 -30.35 2.38 -3.53
C GLY A 483 -30.75 3.83 -3.81
N LEU A 484 -30.70 4.70 -2.81
CA LEU A 484 -31.00 6.12 -2.97
C LEU A 484 -29.75 6.90 -3.39
N PRO A 485 -29.87 7.93 -4.25
CA PRO A 485 -28.75 8.79 -4.62
C PRO A 485 -28.09 9.42 -3.39
N LEU A 486 -26.76 9.51 -3.41
CA LEU A 486 -26.03 10.19 -2.34
C LEU A 486 -26.22 11.70 -2.39
N ASN A 487 -26.47 12.30 -1.22
CA ASN A 487 -26.64 13.75 -1.08
C ASN A 487 -25.31 14.52 -0.96
N ALA A 488 -24.22 13.82 -0.68
CA ALA A 488 -22.89 14.40 -0.52
C ALA A 488 -21.82 13.47 -1.09
N LEU A 489 -20.72 14.05 -1.54
CA LEU A 489 -19.57 13.28 -2.02
C LEU A 489 -18.96 12.47 -0.86
N PRO A 490 -18.82 11.14 -0.99
CA PRO A 490 -18.10 10.34 -0.01
C PRO A 490 -16.66 10.81 0.17
N VAL A 491 -16.19 10.83 1.41
CA VAL A 491 -14.81 11.20 1.74
C VAL A 491 -14.01 9.95 2.10
N PRO A 492 -12.78 9.77 1.62
CA PRO A 492 -11.94 8.64 2.01
C PRO A 492 -11.68 8.57 3.53
N ASN A 493 -11.78 7.39 4.12
CA ASN A 493 -11.35 7.16 5.49
C ASN A 493 -9.82 7.24 5.57
N ARG A 494 -9.32 8.38 6.05
CA ARG A 494 -7.89 8.69 6.08
C ARG A 494 -7.08 7.82 7.07
N ASN A 495 -7.75 7.07 7.96
CA ASN A 495 -7.12 6.09 8.85
C ASN A 495 -7.18 4.65 8.31
N ASP A 496 -7.95 4.39 7.24
CA ASP A 496 -7.95 3.10 6.54
C ASP A 496 -6.75 3.05 5.58
N ILE A 497 -5.67 2.43 6.05
CA ILE A 497 -4.40 2.34 5.31
C ILE A 497 -4.39 1.25 4.24
N HIS A 498 -5.45 0.42 4.15
CA HIS A 498 -5.49 -0.72 3.25
C HIS A 498 -6.39 -0.48 2.04
N GLN A 499 -7.55 0.16 2.24
CA GLN A 499 -8.54 0.34 1.16
C GLN A 499 -9.09 1.75 1.04
N ALA A 500 -8.79 2.66 1.99
CA ALA A 500 -9.29 4.03 2.03
C ALA A 500 -10.81 4.11 1.67
N ARG A 501 -11.61 3.18 2.22
CA ARG A 501 -13.06 3.12 1.97
C ARG A 501 -13.75 4.41 2.43
N PRO A 502 -14.96 4.73 1.95
CA PRO A 502 -15.72 5.89 2.42
C PRO A 502 -15.77 5.97 3.96
N ALA A 503 -15.54 7.16 4.49
CA ALA A 503 -15.73 7.47 5.90
C ALA A 503 -17.23 7.53 6.18
N GLY A 504 -17.74 6.56 6.96
CA GLY A 504 -19.16 6.45 7.29
C GLY A 504 -19.85 5.33 6.51
N ASP A 505 -21.01 5.63 5.96
CA ASP A 505 -21.82 4.65 5.24
C ASP A 505 -21.17 4.23 3.91
N PRO A 506 -21.28 2.95 3.54
CA PRO A 506 -20.77 2.47 2.26
C PRO A 506 -21.57 3.09 1.09
N CYS A 507 -20.86 3.31 -0.02
CA CYS A 507 -21.49 3.67 -1.28
C CYS A 507 -21.43 2.49 -2.26
N PHE A 508 -22.40 2.43 -3.15
CA PHE A 508 -22.55 1.39 -4.14
C PHE A 508 -22.70 2.00 -5.54
N VAL A 509 -22.40 1.19 -6.55
CA VAL A 509 -22.67 1.50 -7.95
C VAL A 509 -23.96 0.78 -8.33
N ASP A 510 -25.02 1.54 -8.60
CA ASP A 510 -26.24 1.03 -9.24
C ASP A 510 -26.06 1.17 -10.75
N PHE A 511 -26.11 0.07 -11.48
CA PHE A 511 -25.74 0.01 -12.89
C PHE A 511 -26.76 -0.72 -13.74
N LYS A 512 -26.78 -0.34 -15.03
CA LYS A 512 -27.46 -1.03 -16.11
C LYS A 512 -26.56 -1.11 -17.32
N ARG A 513 -26.36 -2.31 -17.84
CA ARG A 513 -25.53 -2.59 -19.01
C ARG A 513 -26.23 -2.08 -20.27
N THR A 514 -25.53 -1.28 -21.05
CA THR A 514 -26.05 -0.65 -22.28
C THR A 514 -25.54 -1.31 -23.56
N VAL A 515 -24.44 -2.06 -23.48
CA VAL A 515 -23.83 -2.76 -24.62
C VAL A 515 -23.51 -4.21 -24.23
N SER A 516 -23.91 -5.15 -25.10
CA SER A 516 -23.72 -6.60 -24.91
C SER A 516 -22.31 -7.08 -25.16
#